data_AF-A0A971GEV3-F1
#
_entry.id   AF-A0A971GEV3-F1
#
_cell.length_a   1.000
_cell.length_b   1.000
_cell.length_c   1.000
_cell.angle_alpha   90.00
_cell.angle_beta   90.00
_cell.angle_gamma   90.00
#
_symmetry.space_group_name_H-M   'P 1'
#
loop_
_entity.id
_entity.type
_entity.pdbx_description
1 polymer ?
#
loop_
_entity_poly.entity_id
_entity_poly.type
_entity_poly.pdbx_seq_one_letter_code
_entity_poly.pdbx_strand_id
1 'polypeptide(L)'
;MPILFFFSISAAAITFTLFYTWCIQKPVLTVSKSFQGEARAEGTSLGEIERLPKAVMPLVWYPLRVVLFLGETYIQAAWGAYCVLRVFKAMGEAGLERGMPFHIAAFVACIGALGYVARKEPRKDILTVIQSCIGMGSYMVFVLNRSALSTYYPWLVDYFSR
;
A
#
# COMPACT_ATOMS: atom_id res chain seq x y z
N MET A 1 19.51 21.42 -4.47
CA MET A 1 18.16 20.93 -4.12
C MET A 1 17.70 19.68 -4.90
N PRO A 2 17.75 19.59 -6.25
CA PRO A 2 17.19 18.43 -6.96
C PRO A 2 17.86 17.10 -6.60
N ILE A 3 19.19 17.08 -6.50
CA ILE A 3 19.95 15.88 -6.12
C ILE A 3 19.50 15.30 -4.76
N LEU A 4 19.31 16.18 -3.76
CA LEU A 4 18.83 15.77 -2.44
C LEU A 4 17.41 15.20 -2.49
N PHE A 5 16.54 15.76 -3.33
CA PHE A 5 15.21 15.21 -3.56
C PHE A 5 15.28 13.79 -4.14
N PHE A 6 16.11 13.56 -5.17
CA PHE A 6 16.27 12.23 -5.78
C PHE A 6 16.76 11.18 -4.78
N PHE A 7 17.78 11.51 -3.98
CA PHE A 7 18.26 10.60 -2.93
C PHE A 7 17.20 10.34 -1.88
N SER A 8 16.51 11.38 -1.43
CA SER A 8 15.51 11.27 -0.37
C SER A 8 14.28 10.47 -0.81
N ILE A 9 13.77 10.68 -2.03
CA ILE A 9 12.61 9.93 -2.54
C ILE A 9 12.97 8.47 -2.80
N SER A 10 14.19 8.19 -3.26
CA SER A 10 14.68 6.82 -3.45
C SER A 10 14.85 6.08 -2.11
N ALA A 11 15.44 6.74 -1.11
CA ALA A 11 15.55 6.20 0.24
C ALA A 11 14.16 5.95 0.85
N ALA A 12 13.22 6.87 0.66
CA ALA A 12 11.83 6.69 1.10
C ALA A 12 11.17 5.50 0.38
N ALA A 13 11.41 5.30 -0.92
CA ALA A 13 10.85 4.18 -1.67
C ALA A 13 11.37 2.82 -1.17
N ILE A 14 12.67 2.72 -0.89
CA ILE A 14 13.26 1.52 -0.29
C ILE A 14 12.67 1.27 1.10
N THR A 15 12.62 2.32 1.94
CA THR A 15 12.08 2.23 3.30
C THR A 15 10.63 1.79 3.29
N PHE A 16 9.79 2.41 2.43
CA PHE A 16 8.40 2.02 2.26
C PHE A 16 8.27 0.57 1.81
N THR A 17 9.07 0.13 0.83
CA THR A 17 9.02 -1.25 0.34
C THR A 17 9.34 -2.25 1.45
N LEU A 18 10.40 -1.99 2.24
CA LEU A 18 10.78 -2.84 3.36
C LEU A 18 9.69 -2.84 4.44
N PHE A 19 9.23 -1.65 4.84
CA PHE A 19 8.18 -1.51 5.85
C PHE A 19 6.89 -2.21 5.42
N TYR A 20 6.42 -1.98 4.19
CA TYR A 20 5.23 -2.61 3.66
C TYR A 20 5.37 -4.13 3.68
N THR A 21 6.51 -4.65 3.19
CA THR A 21 6.74 -6.11 3.13
C THR A 21 6.74 -6.74 4.52
N TRP A 22 7.42 -6.12 5.49
CA TRP A 22 7.63 -6.71 6.81
C TRP A 22 6.47 -6.46 7.78
N CYS A 23 5.93 -5.25 7.80
CA CYS A 23 4.94 -4.82 8.78
C CYS A 23 3.50 -4.97 8.30
N ILE A 24 3.27 -5.05 6.98
CA ILE A 24 1.92 -5.15 6.41
C ILE A 24 1.73 -6.49 5.72
N GLN A 25 2.48 -6.75 4.66
CA GLN A 25 2.29 -7.92 3.80
C GLN A 25 2.49 -9.24 4.56
N LYS A 26 3.59 -9.40 5.29
CA LYS A 26 3.86 -10.64 6.06
C LYS A 26 2.77 -10.95 7.08
N PRO A 27 2.36 -10.02 7.98
CA PRO A 27 1.23 -10.26 8.88
C PRO A 27 -0.06 -10.63 8.15
N VAL A 28 -0.41 -9.92 7.07
CA VAL A 28 -1.63 -10.20 6.30
C VAL A 28 -1.57 -11.61 5.70
N LEU A 29 -0.40 -12.03 5.18
CA LEU A 29 -0.20 -13.37 4.67
C LEU A 29 -0.27 -14.44 5.77
N THR A 30 0.27 -14.17 6.95
CA THR A 30 0.18 -15.09 8.10
C THR A 30 -1.27 -15.28 8.54
N VAL A 31 -2.02 -14.18 8.69
CA VAL A 31 -3.46 -14.23 8.99
C VAL A 31 -4.19 -15.00 7.89
N SER A 32 -3.95 -14.65 6.62
CA SER A 32 -4.60 -15.31 5.49
C SER A 32 -4.35 -16.81 5.44
N LYS A 33 -3.10 -17.24 5.71
CA LYS A 33 -2.74 -18.66 5.79
C LYS A 33 -3.41 -19.37 6.97
N SER A 34 -3.54 -18.72 8.12
CA SER A 34 -4.21 -19.30 9.29
C SER A 34 -5.66 -19.65 8.97
N PHE A 35 -6.40 -18.72 8.35
CA PHE A 35 -7.81 -18.93 8.01
C PHE A 35 -8.00 -19.85 6.78
N GLN A 36 -7.06 -19.88 5.83
CA GLN A 36 -7.10 -20.79 4.67
C GLN A 36 -6.63 -22.22 4.99
N GLY A 37 -5.70 -22.39 5.94
CA GLY A 37 -5.16 -23.68 6.36
C GLY A 37 -6.20 -24.56 7.04
N GLU A 38 -7.14 -23.97 7.78
CA GLU A 38 -8.27 -24.69 8.38
C GLU A 38 -9.37 -25.05 7.37
N ALA A 39 -9.45 -24.33 6.24
CA ALA A 39 -10.41 -24.62 5.17
C ALA A 39 -9.97 -25.76 4.22
N ARG A 40 -8.70 -26.18 4.27
CA ARG A 40 -8.14 -27.23 3.39
C ARG A 40 -7.86 -28.57 4.10
N ALA A 41 -8.07 -28.65 5.42
CA ALA A 41 -7.89 -29.88 6.18
C ALA A 41 -9.16 -30.75 6.16
N GLU A 42 -9.49 -31.30 4.99
CA GLU A 42 -10.26 -32.54 4.91
C GLU A 42 -9.29 -33.70 5.12
N GLY A 43 -9.24 -34.21 6.34
CA GLY A 43 -8.46 -35.40 6.68
C GLY A 43 -7.67 -35.27 7.98
N THR A 44 -8.12 -36.04 8.97
CA THR A 44 -7.40 -36.52 10.17
C THR A 44 -7.40 -35.65 11.44
N SER A 45 -7.94 -36.26 12.51
CA SER A 45 -7.84 -35.91 13.94
C SER A 45 -6.40 -35.55 14.34
N LEU A 46 -6.13 -34.66 15.29
CA LEU A 46 -6.37 -34.79 16.73
C LEU A 46 -5.83 -33.51 17.41
N GLY A 47 -6.43 -33.06 18.52
CA GLY A 47 -5.83 -32.06 19.41
C GLY A 47 -6.67 -30.80 19.59
N GLU A 48 -7.25 -30.67 20.79
CA GLU A 48 -7.99 -29.52 21.29
C GLU A 48 -7.18 -28.22 21.20
N ILE A 49 -7.60 -27.34 20.30
CA ILE A 49 -7.45 -25.89 20.47
C ILE A 49 -8.85 -25.35 20.24
N GLU A 50 -9.41 -24.66 21.24
CA GLU A 50 -10.74 -24.02 21.25
C GLU A 50 -11.22 -23.60 19.85
N ARG A 51 -11.98 -24.50 19.21
CA ARG A 51 -12.44 -24.30 17.83
C ARG A 51 -13.65 -23.39 17.86
N LEU A 52 -13.48 -22.17 17.35
CA LEU A 52 -14.59 -21.40 16.79
C LEU A 52 -15.45 -22.33 15.91
N PRO A 53 -16.79 -22.32 16.01
CA PRO A 53 -17.63 -23.25 15.27
C PRO A 53 -17.29 -23.19 13.78
N LYS A 54 -17.07 -24.34 13.13
CA LYS A 54 -16.64 -24.44 11.72
C LYS A 54 -17.52 -23.64 10.74
N ALA A 55 -18.78 -23.36 11.10
CA ALA A 55 -19.70 -22.53 10.33
C ALA A 55 -19.48 -21.01 10.49
N VAL A 56 -18.89 -20.55 11.59
CA VAL A 56 -18.61 -19.14 11.90
C VAL A 56 -17.30 -18.68 11.24
N MET A 57 -16.38 -19.61 11.01
CA MET A 57 -15.12 -19.36 10.32
C MET A 57 -15.26 -18.63 8.97
N PRO A 58 -16.08 -19.11 7.99
CA PRO A 58 -16.26 -18.38 6.74
C PRO A 58 -16.94 -17.02 6.96
N LEU A 59 -17.90 -16.94 7.90
CA LEU A 59 -18.62 -15.70 8.21
C LEU A 59 -17.69 -14.60 8.74
N VAL A 60 -16.65 -14.95 9.49
CA VAL A 60 -15.64 -14.01 9.99
C VAL A 60 -14.56 -13.74 8.94
N TRP A 61 -14.19 -14.76 8.16
CA TRP A 61 -13.10 -14.66 7.18
C TRP A 61 -13.42 -13.70 6.02
N TYR A 62 -14.63 -13.72 5.45
CA TYR A 62 -14.95 -12.85 4.31
C TYR A 62 -14.90 -11.34 4.65
N PRO A 63 -15.54 -10.86 5.74
CA PRO A 63 -15.38 -9.47 6.17
C PRO A 63 -13.93 -9.12 6.49
N LEU A 64 -13.20 -10.02 7.18
CA LEU A 64 -11.80 -9.79 7.50
C LEU A 64 -10.96 -9.64 6.23
N ARG A 65 -11.18 -10.47 5.22
CA ARG A 65 -10.50 -10.37 3.92
C ARG A 65 -10.76 -9.03 3.24
N VAL A 66 -11.99 -8.51 3.31
CA VAL A 66 -12.33 -7.18 2.77
C VAL A 66 -11.59 -6.09 3.53
N VAL A 67 -11.56 -6.16 4.87
CA VAL A 67 -10.83 -5.18 5.70
C VAL A 67 -9.33 -5.20 5.39
N LEU A 68 -8.72 -6.38 5.26
CA LEU A 68 -7.31 -6.52 4.90
C LEU A 68 -7.04 -5.94 3.51
N PHE A 69 -7.87 -6.26 2.53
CA PHE A 69 -7.78 -5.70 1.17
C PHE A 69 -7.88 -4.17 1.17
N LEU A 70 -8.88 -3.60 1.86
CA LEU A 70 -9.07 -2.16 1.94
C LEU A 70 -7.91 -1.48 2.67
N GLY A 71 -7.43 -2.07 3.77
CA GLY A 71 -6.31 -1.56 4.55
C GLY A 71 -5.01 -1.56 3.74
N GLU A 72 -4.69 -2.67 3.08
CA GLU A 72 -3.52 -2.74 2.20
C GLU A 72 -3.62 -1.75 1.04
N THR A 73 -4.78 -1.66 0.39
CA THR A 73 -5.04 -0.71 -0.69
C THR A 73 -4.87 0.73 -0.21
N TYR A 74 -5.40 1.07 0.97
CA TYR A 74 -5.26 2.39 1.57
C TYR A 74 -3.80 2.76 1.84
N ILE A 75 -3.00 1.82 2.35
CA ILE A 75 -1.57 2.04 2.62
C ILE A 75 -0.79 2.20 1.31
N GLN A 76 -1.07 1.38 0.30
CA GLN A 76 -0.41 1.50 -1.01
C GLN A 76 -0.76 2.82 -1.70
N ALA A 77 -2.01 3.27 -1.64
CA ALA A 77 -2.42 4.57 -2.16
C ALA A 77 -1.85 5.73 -1.32
N ALA A 78 -1.66 5.57 0.00
CA ALA A 78 -1.00 6.57 0.84
C ALA A 78 0.43 6.83 0.39
N TRP A 79 1.15 5.80 -0.09
CA TRP A 79 2.47 5.96 -0.68
C TRP A 79 2.46 6.80 -1.96
N GLY A 80 1.45 6.60 -2.81
CA GLY A 80 1.20 7.45 -3.97
C GLY A 80 0.98 8.91 -3.56
N ALA A 81 0.13 9.14 -2.56
CA ALA A 81 -0.15 10.47 -2.00
C ALA A 81 1.12 11.13 -1.43
N TYR A 82 1.92 10.37 -0.69
CA TYR A 82 3.20 10.83 -0.14
C TYR A 82 4.16 11.28 -1.25
N CYS A 83 4.32 10.48 -2.31
CA CYS A 83 5.17 10.82 -3.43
C CYS A 83 4.74 12.14 -4.09
N VAL A 84 3.43 12.35 -4.28
CA VAL A 84 2.90 13.60 -4.87
C VAL A 84 3.14 14.80 -3.95
N LEU A 85 2.85 14.67 -2.65
CA LEU A 85 3.07 15.75 -1.69
C LEU A 85 4.55 16.12 -1.55
N ARG A 86 5.46 15.13 -1.60
CA ARG A 86 6.92 15.37 -1.66
C ARG A 86 7.31 16.20 -2.88
N VAL A 87 6.72 15.93 -4.05
CA VAL A 87 6.97 16.71 -5.26
C VAL A 87 6.49 18.14 -5.07
N PHE A 88 5.27 18.34 -4.59
CA PHE A 88 4.72 19.69 -4.39
C PHE A 88 5.55 20.50 -3.39
N LYS A 89 6.00 19.89 -2.29
CA LYS A 89 6.90 20.55 -1.34
C LYS A 89 8.23 20.95 -1.98
N ALA A 90 8.88 20.03 -2.70
CA ALA A 90 10.16 20.30 -3.37
C ALA A 90 10.04 21.38 -4.46
N MET A 91 8.91 21.39 -5.19
CA MET A 91 8.62 22.43 -6.19
C MET A 91 8.38 23.80 -5.52
N GLY A 92 7.62 23.83 -4.43
CA GLY A 92 7.38 25.05 -3.65
C GLY A 92 8.67 25.66 -3.08
N GLU A 93 9.52 24.83 -2.48
CA GLU A 93 10.85 25.25 -1.96
C GLU A 93 11.79 25.75 -3.07
N ALA A 94 11.64 25.23 -4.29
CA ALA A 94 12.41 25.67 -5.45
C ALA A 94 11.80 26.87 -6.19
N GLY A 95 10.63 27.37 -5.78
CA GLY A 95 9.90 28.45 -6.46
C GLY A 95 9.43 28.08 -7.88
N LEU A 96 9.21 26.78 -8.15
CA LEU A 96 8.86 26.28 -9.47
C LEU A 96 7.36 26.00 -9.59
N GLU A 97 6.69 26.61 -10.56
CA GLU A 97 5.30 26.28 -10.89
C GLU A 97 5.18 24.98 -11.72
N ARG A 98 6.24 24.63 -12.46
CA ARG A 98 6.31 23.43 -13.31
C ARG A 98 7.57 22.64 -12.98
N GLY A 99 7.39 21.40 -12.56
CA GLY A 99 8.46 20.53 -12.07
C GLY A 99 8.38 19.11 -12.63
N MET A 100 8.27 18.97 -13.97
CA MET A 100 8.19 17.66 -14.63
C MET A 100 9.30 16.68 -14.19
N PRO A 101 10.58 17.10 -14.04
CA PRO A 101 11.63 16.21 -13.54
C PRO A 101 11.34 15.64 -12.14
N PHE A 102 10.75 16.43 -11.24
CA PHE A 102 10.37 15.97 -9.90
C PHE A 102 9.22 14.97 -9.96
N HIS A 103 8.22 15.23 -10.80
CA HIS A 103 7.10 14.30 -11.01
C HIS A 103 7.55 12.97 -11.63
N ILE A 104 8.45 12.99 -12.63
CA ILE A 104 8.98 11.76 -13.24
C ILE A 104 9.74 10.94 -12.19
N ALA A 105 10.62 11.60 -11.42
CA ALA A 105 11.39 10.94 -10.38
C ALA A 105 10.51 10.28 -9.31
N ALA A 106 9.53 11.02 -8.80
CA ALA A 106 8.60 10.50 -7.80
C ALA A 106 7.68 9.42 -8.37
N PHE A 107 7.27 9.54 -9.64
CA PHE A 107 6.48 8.50 -10.30
C PHE A 107 7.25 7.19 -10.43
N VAL A 108 8.52 7.26 -10.88
CA VAL A 108 9.40 6.08 -10.97
C VAL A 108 9.64 5.48 -9.59
N ALA A 109 9.88 6.29 -8.56
CA ALA A 109 10.04 5.81 -7.19
C ALA A 109 8.75 5.16 -6.66
N CYS A 110 7.59 5.76 -6.96
CA CYS A 110 6.28 5.28 -6.55
C CYS A 110 5.95 3.92 -7.19
N ILE A 111 5.96 3.86 -8.51
CA ILE A 111 5.67 2.64 -9.27
C ILE A 111 6.76 1.59 -9.08
N GLY A 112 8.02 1.99 -8.98
CA GLY A 112 9.13 1.06 -8.74
C GLY A 112 8.94 0.27 -7.43
N ALA A 113 8.62 0.98 -6.35
CA ALA A 113 8.34 0.34 -5.05
C ALA A 113 7.10 -0.57 -5.12
N LEU A 114 5.98 -0.06 -5.61
CA LEU A 114 4.73 -0.82 -5.69
C LEU A 114 4.81 -1.99 -6.66
N GLY A 115 5.48 -1.81 -7.80
CA GLY A 115 5.74 -2.85 -8.77
C GLY A 115 6.64 -3.95 -8.23
N TYR A 116 7.65 -3.61 -7.42
CA TYR A 116 8.44 -4.61 -6.70
C TYR A 116 7.57 -5.43 -5.73
N VAL A 117 6.75 -4.75 -4.92
CA VAL A 117 5.82 -5.40 -3.98
C VAL A 117 4.86 -6.33 -4.73
N ALA A 118 4.24 -5.86 -5.80
CA ALA A 118 3.33 -6.65 -6.63
C ALA A 118 4.01 -7.87 -7.27
N ARG A 119 5.26 -7.74 -7.73
CA ARG A 119 6.02 -8.89 -8.28
C ARG A 119 6.36 -9.95 -7.24
N LYS A 120 6.50 -9.55 -5.98
CA LYS A 120 6.85 -10.45 -4.86
C LYS A 120 5.62 -10.97 -4.11
N GLU A 121 4.44 -10.50 -4.46
CA GLU A 121 3.18 -10.88 -3.81
C GLU A 121 2.81 -12.34 -4.16
N PRO A 122 2.76 -13.25 -3.16
CA PRO A 122 2.41 -14.65 -3.40
C PRO A 122 0.92 -14.86 -3.68
N ARG A 123 0.05 -13.94 -3.25
CA ARG A 123 -1.39 -14.01 -3.53
C ARG A 123 -1.66 -13.61 -4.98
N LYS A 124 -2.25 -14.51 -5.76
CA LYS A 124 -2.59 -14.28 -7.18
C LYS A 124 -4.10 -14.17 -7.43
N ASP A 125 -4.84 -13.73 -6.43
CA ASP A 125 -6.29 -13.54 -6.54
C ASP A 125 -6.65 -12.17 -7.15
N ILE A 126 -7.89 -12.06 -7.64
CA ILE A 126 -8.36 -10.87 -8.35
C ILE A 126 -8.32 -9.60 -7.49
N LEU A 127 -8.55 -9.71 -6.18
CA LEU A 127 -8.47 -8.55 -5.27
C LEU A 127 -7.04 -8.02 -5.22
N THR A 128 -6.06 -8.91 -5.13
CA THR A 128 -4.64 -8.52 -5.13
C THR A 128 -4.22 -7.82 -6.43
N VAL A 129 -4.78 -8.23 -7.57
CA VAL A 129 -4.58 -7.54 -8.86
C VAL A 129 -5.20 -6.14 -8.82
N ILE A 130 -6.46 -6.03 -8.39
CA ILE A 130 -7.17 -4.75 -8.29
C ILE A 130 -6.43 -3.80 -7.33
N GLN A 131 -6.00 -4.29 -6.17
CA GLN A 131 -5.21 -3.55 -5.18
C GLN A 131 -3.94 -2.98 -5.81
N SER A 132 -3.20 -3.80 -6.55
CA SER A 132 -1.96 -3.37 -7.21
C SER A 132 -2.23 -2.29 -8.27
N CYS A 133 -3.29 -2.43 -9.05
CA CYS A 133 -3.71 -1.43 -10.03
C CYS A 133 -4.11 -0.10 -9.35
N ILE A 134 -4.88 -0.15 -8.27
CA ILE A 134 -5.28 1.03 -7.51
C ILE A 134 -4.05 1.71 -6.90
N GLY A 135 -3.17 0.95 -6.23
CA GLY A 135 -1.95 1.47 -5.64
C GLY A 135 -1.10 2.23 -6.66
N MET A 136 -0.78 1.59 -7.79
CA MET A 136 0.05 2.22 -8.84
C MET A 136 -0.66 3.39 -9.54
N GLY A 137 -1.97 3.27 -9.80
CA GLY A 137 -2.77 4.32 -10.45
C GLY A 137 -3.06 5.53 -9.55
N SER A 138 -3.02 5.35 -8.23
CA SER A 138 -3.36 6.39 -7.25
C SER A 138 -2.49 7.64 -7.39
N TYR A 139 -1.21 7.49 -7.74
CA TYR A 139 -0.31 8.62 -7.97
C TYR A 139 -0.87 9.58 -9.02
N MET A 140 -1.32 9.05 -10.17
CA MET A 140 -1.85 9.87 -11.25
C MET A 140 -3.14 10.59 -10.81
N VAL A 141 -4.01 9.87 -10.09
CA VAL A 141 -5.24 10.46 -9.53
C VAL A 141 -4.92 11.64 -8.62
N PHE A 142 -3.92 11.52 -7.74
CA PHE A 142 -3.54 12.61 -6.82
C PHE A 142 -2.82 13.77 -7.50
N VAL A 143 -2.06 13.52 -8.56
CA VAL A 143 -1.48 14.60 -9.38
C VAL A 143 -2.57 15.41 -10.08
N LEU A 144 -3.54 14.73 -10.68
CA LEU A 144 -4.62 15.36 -11.46
C LEU A 144 -5.69 15.99 -10.57
N ASN A 145 -5.98 15.37 -9.42
CA ASN A 145 -7.00 15.82 -8.50
C ASN A 145 -6.43 16.02 -7.09
N ARG A 146 -5.96 17.24 -6.82
CA ARG A 146 -5.40 17.60 -5.51
C ARG A 146 -6.43 17.53 -4.38
N SER A 147 -7.72 17.73 -4.63
CA SER A 147 -8.73 17.64 -3.57
C SER A 147 -8.89 16.20 -3.06
N ALA A 148 -8.56 15.20 -3.87
CA ALA A 148 -8.53 13.81 -3.43
C ALA A 148 -7.49 13.57 -2.32
N LEU A 149 -6.36 14.30 -2.31
CA LEU A 149 -5.36 14.22 -1.24
C LEU A 149 -5.94 14.70 0.10
N SER A 150 -6.61 15.85 0.10
CA SER A 150 -7.23 16.40 1.32
C SER A 150 -8.40 15.57 1.81
N THR A 151 -9.13 14.90 0.91
CA THR A 151 -10.29 14.08 1.27
C THR A 151 -9.86 12.72 1.85
N TYR A 152 -8.92 12.03 1.22
CA TYR A 152 -8.57 10.65 1.59
C TYR A 152 -7.37 10.56 2.53
N TYR A 153 -6.47 11.55 2.49
CA TYR A 153 -5.24 11.59 3.28
C TYR A 153 -5.03 12.97 3.97
N PRO A 154 -6.03 13.50 4.71
CA PRO A 154 -5.90 14.80 5.37
C PRO A 154 -4.72 14.86 6.33
N TRP A 155 -4.50 13.79 7.10
CA TRP A 155 -3.38 13.66 8.03
C TRP A 155 -2.01 13.78 7.35
N LEU A 156 -1.92 13.34 6.09
CA LEU A 156 -0.69 13.40 5.32
C LEU A 156 -0.49 14.82 4.77
N VAL A 157 -1.56 15.47 4.30
CA VAL A 157 -1.52 16.88 3.89
C VAL A 157 -1.09 17.77 5.07
N ASP A 158 -1.63 17.54 6.26
CA ASP A 158 -1.26 18.28 7.47
C ASP A 158 0.21 18.11 7.83
N TYR A 159 0.76 16.89 7.70
CA TYR A 159 2.20 16.64 7.92
C TYR A 159 3.08 17.45 6.98
N PHE A 160 2.66 17.64 5.73
CA PHE A 160 3.39 18.42 4.73
C PHE A 160 3.20 19.93 4.85
N SER A 161 2.13 20.37 5.52
CA SER A 161 1.80 21.79 5.72
C SER A 161 2.45 22.38 6.98
N ARG A 162 3.00 21.53 7.85
CA ARG A 162 3.82 21.90 9.00
C ARG A 162 5.29 22.06 8.60
#